data_AF-A0A183GGL5-F1
#
_entry.id   AF-A0A183GGL5-F1
#
_cell.length_a   1.000
_cell.length_b   1.000
_cell.length_c   1.000
_cell.angle_alpha   90.00
_cell.angle_beta   90.00
_cell.angle_gamma   90.00
#
_symmetry.space_group_name_H-M   'P 1'
#
loop_
_entity.id
_entity.type
_entity.pdbx_description
1 polymer ?
#
loop_
_entity_poly.entity_id
_entity_poly.type
_entity_poly.pdbx_seq_one_letter_code
_entity_poly.pdbx_strand_id
1 'polypeptide(L)'
;LSSSKLVVNVFQTTEVPEEGIDAHSVCDVCSDAAEPWVCLTCYRVHCGRYVHGHAISHHVAEPSHAMSLSLSDLSVWCYPCEAYVHNEVLIPAKSSAHMSKFGESYPQ
;
A
#
# COMPACT_ATOMS: atom_id res chain seq x y z
N LEU A 1 9.22 29.98 -12.74
CA LEU A 1 8.20 29.79 -11.68
C LEU A 1 8.17 28.31 -11.38
N SER A 2 8.57 27.95 -10.16
CA SER A 2 9.11 26.65 -9.78
C SER A 2 8.15 25.50 -10.06
N SER A 3 8.63 24.51 -10.82
CA SER A 3 8.01 23.20 -10.92
C SER A 3 8.18 22.53 -9.55
N SER A 4 7.18 22.67 -8.68
CA SER A 4 7.05 21.84 -7.49
C SER A 4 6.76 20.42 -7.96
N LYS A 5 7.81 19.70 -8.41
CA LYS A 5 7.79 18.24 -8.38
C LYS A 5 7.39 17.90 -6.95
N LEU A 6 6.20 17.35 -6.79
CA LEU A 6 5.76 16.75 -5.54
C LEU A 6 6.81 15.69 -5.22
N VAL A 7 7.80 16.05 -4.39
CA VAL A 7 8.80 15.10 -3.93
C VAL A 7 8.02 14.25 -2.94
N VAL A 8 7.39 13.19 -3.44
CA VAL A 8 6.88 12.13 -2.57
C VAL A 8 8.10 11.69 -1.80
N ASN A 9 8.15 12.05 -0.52
CA ASN A 9 9.30 11.76 0.29
C ASN A 9 9.26 10.26 0.55
N VAL A 10 9.96 9.52 -0.31
CA VAL A 10 9.97 8.06 -0.37
C VAL A 10 10.40 7.42 0.96
N PHE A 11 11.00 8.22 1.85
CA PHE A 11 11.31 7.88 3.24
C PHE A 11 10.10 7.47 4.10
N GLN A 12 8.87 7.53 3.57
CA GLN A 12 7.68 7.07 4.28
C GLN A 12 7.33 5.59 4.00
N THR A 13 8.15 4.85 3.25
CA THR A 13 8.07 3.39 3.16
C THR A 13 9.17 2.72 3.97
N THR A 14 8.91 1.51 4.46
CA THR A 14 9.89 0.65 5.12
C THR A 14 10.23 -0.56 4.24
N GLU A 15 11.24 -1.34 4.64
CA GLU A 15 11.55 -2.62 4.00
C GLU A 15 10.42 -3.63 4.19
N VAL A 16 10.24 -4.51 3.22
CA VAL A 16 9.23 -5.58 3.28
C VAL A 16 9.58 -6.53 4.44
N PRO A 17 8.61 -6.95 5.28
CA PRO A 17 8.86 -7.89 6.36
C PRO A 17 9.43 -9.22 5.82
N GLU A 18 10.17 -9.96 6.64
CA GLU A 18 10.77 -11.25 6.23
C GLU A 18 9.69 -12.25 5.79
N GLU A 19 8.52 -12.22 6.43
CA GLU A 19 7.35 -13.02 6.08
C GLU A 19 6.66 -12.61 4.76
N GLY A 20 7.01 -11.44 4.22
CA GLY A 20 6.41 -10.87 3.02
C GLY A 20 5.04 -10.23 3.24
N ILE A 21 4.33 -10.01 2.13
CA ILE A 21 2.96 -9.48 2.11
C ILE A 21 2.02 -10.60 1.69
N ASP A 22 1.05 -10.96 2.53
CA ASP A 22 -0.01 -11.89 2.17
C ASP A 22 -1.13 -11.17 1.42
N ALA A 23 -1.24 -11.43 0.11
CA ALA A 23 -2.25 -10.86 -0.78
C ALA A 23 -3.69 -11.33 -0.50
N HIS A 24 -3.87 -12.33 0.38
CA HIS A 24 -5.17 -12.85 0.80
C HIS A 24 -5.62 -12.31 2.17
N SER A 25 -4.84 -11.39 2.76
CA SER A 25 -5.18 -10.74 4.03
C SER A 25 -6.51 -9.99 3.97
N VAL A 26 -7.19 -9.93 5.12
CA VAL A 26 -8.44 -9.19 5.31
C VAL A 26 -8.19 -7.93 6.14
N CYS A 27 -9.19 -7.05 6.24
CA CYS A 27 -9.07 -5.86 7.09
C CYS A 27 -8.90 -6.22 8.58
N ASP A 28 -7.87 -5.69 9.22
CA ASP A 28 -7.55 -5.91 10.65
C ASP A 28 -8.62 -5.36 11.62
N VAL A 29 -9.52 -4.49 11.12
CA VAL A 29 -10.54 -3.81 11.93
C VAL A 29 -11.92 -4.45 11.78
N CYS A 30 -12.37 -4.70 10.55
CA CYS A 30 -13.72 -5.23 10.28
C CYS A 30 -13.74 -6.64 9.69
N SER A 31 -12.57 -7.25 9.45
CA SER A 31 -12.42 -8.58 8.86
C SER A 31 -13.04 -8.75 7.47
N ASP A 32 -13.41 -7.66 6.79
CA ASP A 32 -13.86 -7.70 5.41
C ASP A 32 -12.68 -8.01 4.47
N ALA A 33 -12.91 -8.93 3.53
CA ALA A 33 -11.94 -9.34 2.52
C ALA A 33 -12.02 -8.51 1.22
N ALA A 34 -13.01 -7.62 1.10
CA ALA A 34 -13.18 -6.75 -0.04
C ALA A 34 -12.18 -5.59 -0.02
N GLU A 35 -11.54 -5.36 -1.17
CA GLU A 35 -10.57 -4.29 -1.40
C GLU A 35 -9.57 -4.09 -0.25
N PRO A 36 -8.74 -5.07 0.14
CA PRO A 36 -7.78 -4.90 1.20
C PRO A 36 -6.55 -4.12 0.71
N TRP A 37 -6.09 -3.19 1.55
CA TRP A 37 -4.93 -2.33 1.32
C TRP A 37 -3.92 -2.52 2.45
N VAL A 38 -2.68 -2.83 2.11
CA VAL A 38 -1.57 -2.95 3.08
C VAL A 38 -0.81 -1.63 3.17
N CYS A 39 -0.58 -1.14 4.38
CA CYS A 39 0.25 0.04 4.62
C CYS A 39 1.72 -0.25 4.28
N LEU A 40 2.39 0.63 3.53
CA LEU A 40 3.80 0.45 3.15
C LEU A 40 4.81 0.93 4.21
N THR A 41 4.34 1.32 5.39
CA THR A 41 5.17 1.74 6.54
C THR A 41 5.10 0.75 7.69
N CYS A 42 3.93 0.14 7.94
CA CYS A 42 3.73 -0.75 9.08
C CYS A 42 3.10 -2.10 8.72
N TYR A 43 2.80 -2.34 7.44
CA TYR A 43 2.24 -3.59 6.90
C TYR A 43 0.92 -4.08 7.50
N ARG A 44 0.20 -3.24 8.24
CA ARG A 44 -1.19 -3.51 8.63
C ARG A 44 -2.14 -3.42 7.44
N VAL A 45 -3.19 -4.24 7.47
CA VAL A 45 -4.14 -4.37 6.36
C VAL A 45 -5.48 -3.74 6.73
N HIS A 46 -5.96 -2.86 5.87
CA HIS A 46 -7.21 -2.15 6.07
C HIS A 46 -8.04 -2.14 4.78
N CYS A 47 -9.37 -2.18 4.90
CA CYS A 47 -10.25 -2.12 3.74
C CYS A 47 -10.27 -0.73 3.08
N GLY A 48 -10.56 -0.73 1.78
CA GLY A 48 -10.62 0.45 0.93
C GLY A 48 -11.74 1.43 1.27
N ARG A 49 -11.70 2.61 0.65
CA ARG A 49 -12.64 3.72 0.89
C ARG A 49 -14.09 3.40 0.57
N TYR A 50 -14.34 2.47 -0.35
CA TYR A 50 -15.69 2.09 -0.78
C TYR A 50 -16.28 0.93 0.05
N VAL A 51 -15.48 0.36 0.95
CA VAL A 51 -15.92 -0.65 1.93
C VAL A 51 -16.25 0.07 3.26
N HIS A 52 -15.28 0.24 4.16
CA HIS A 52 -15.44 1.03 5.39
C HIS A 52 -14.39 2.14 5.55
N GLY A 53 -13.43 2.28 4.63
CA GLY A 53 -12.44 3.36 4.67
C GLY A 53 -11.44 3.28 5.81
N HIS A 54 -11.13 2.08 6.30
CA HIS A 54 -10.15 1.91 7.38
C HIS A 54 -8.72 2.27 6.91
N ALA A 55 -8.38 2.14 5.63
CA ALA A 55 -7.06 2.48 5.14
C ALA A 55 -6.79 4.00 5.17
N ILE A 56 -7.77 4.82 4.77
CA ILE A 56 -7.68 6.29 4.91
C ILE A 56 -7.77 6.71 6.38
N SER A 57 -8.60 6.05 7.18
CA SER A 57 -8.69 6.31 8.63
C SER A 57 -7.35 6.05 9.32
N HIS A 58 -6.65 4.99 8.91
CA HIS A 58 -5.30 4.66 9.38
C HIS A 58 -4.30 5.77 9.04
N HIS A 59 -4.28 6.28 7.80
CA HIS A 59 -3.43 7.41 7.43
C HIS A 59 -3.77 8.70 8.22
N VAL A 60 -5.05 8.99 8.44
CA VAL A 60 -5.47 10.17 9.22
C VAL A 60 -4.98 10.08 10.67
N ALA A 61 -4.99 8.88 11.26
CA ALA A 61 -4.48 8.64 12.60
C ALA A 61 -2.95 8.66 12.67
N GLU A 62 -2.26 8.19 11.62
CA GLU A 62 -0.80 8.12 11.51
C GLU A 62 -0.33 8.80 10.21
N PRO A 63 -0.22 10.15 10.16
CA PRO A 63 0.06 10.88 8.91
C PRO A 63 1.39 10.52 8.23
N SER A 64 2.33 9.91 8.97
CA SER A 64 3.58 9.37 8.41
C SER A 64 3.35 8.14 7.53
N HIS A 65 2.23 7.43 7.70
CA HIS A 65 1.85 6.26 6.93
C HIS A 65 1.14 6.70 5.64
N ALA A 66 1.92 7.25 4.72
CA ALA A 66 1.42 8.01 3.58
C ALA A 66 0.95 7.17 2.39
N MET A 67 1.32 5.89 2.33
CA MET A 67 1.05 5.04 1.17
C MET A 67 0.49 3.67 1.55
N SER A 68 -0.37 3.15 0.68
CA SER A 68 -0.89 1.78 0.79
C SER A 68 -0.89 1.09 -0.57
N LEU A 69 -0.56 -0.19 -0.57
CA LEU A 69 -0.64 -1.08 -1.72
C LEU A 69 -1.98 -1.82 -1.69
N SER A 70 -2.73 -1.74 -2.78
CA SER A 70 -3.94 -2.54 -2.99
C SER A 70 -3.55 -4.00 -3.22
N LEU A 71 -4.10 -4.92 -2.43
CA LEU A 71 -3.91 -6.36 -2.63
C LEU A 71 -4.81 -6.90 -3.76
N SER A 72 -5.79 -6.11 -4.22
CA SER A 72 -6.67 -6.47 -5.33
C SER A 72 -5.96 -6.39 -6.69
N ASP A 73 -5.23 -5.31 -6.94
CA ASP A 73 -4.65 -4.98 -8.26
C ASP A 73 -3.18 -4.53 -8.22
N LEU A 74 -2.54 -4.53 -7.03
CA LEU A 74 -1.14 -4.15 -6.82
C LEU A 74 -0.82 -2.68 -7.16
N SER A 75 -1.85 -1.84 -7.29
CA SER A 75 -1.69 -0.38 -7.37
C SER A 75 -1.30 0.21 -6.02
N VAL A 76 -0.51 1.30 -6.02
CA VAL A 76 -0.12 2.01 -4.78
C VAL A 76 -0.79 3.37 -4.78
N TRP A 77 -1.49 3.69 -3.69
CA TRP A 77 -2.10 4.98 -3.46
C TRP A 77 -1.26 5.79 -2.48
N CYS A 78 -0.99 7.06 -2.81
CA CYS A 78 -0.42 8.05 -1.91
C CYS A 78 -1.53 8.99 -1.41
N TYR A 79 -1.82 8.96 -0.11
CA TYR A 79 -2.90 9.79 0.46
C TYR A 79 -2.59 11.29 0.35
N PRO A 80 -1.40 11.81 0.72
CA PRO A 80 -1.11 13.24 0.58
C PRO A 80 -1.05 13.73 -0.87
N CYS A 81 -0.73 12.83 -1.81
CA CYS A 81 -0.62 13.15 -3.23
C CYS A 81 -1.98 13.13 -3.94
N GLU A 82 -2.97 12.47 -3.33
CA GLU A 82 -4.25 12.11 -3.95
C GLU A 82 -4.09 11.43 -5.32
N ALA A 83 -3.09 10.56 -5.43
CA ALA A 83 -2.70 9.94 -6.69
C ALA A 83 -2.20 8.51 -6.53
N TYR A 84 -2.39 7.72 -7.58
CA TYR A 84 -1.66 6.47 -7.75
C TYR A 84 -0.20 6.77 -8.11
N VAL A 85 0.73 6.07 -7.46
CA VAL A 85 2.16 6.30 -7.63
C VAL A 85 2.89 5.04 -8.08
N HIS A 86 3.96 5.26 -8.84
CA HIS A 86 4.88 4.22 -9.27
C HIS A 86 6.31 4.73 -9.09
N ASN A 87 7.16 3.92 -8.48
CA ASN A 87 8.58 4.20 -8.27
C ASN A 87 9.32 2.88 -7.99
N GLU A 88 10.61 2.81 -8.34
CA GLU A 88 11.45 1.62 -8.14
C GLU A 88 11.50 1.15 -6.68
N VAL A 89 11.47 2.07 -5.73
CA VAL A 89 11.39 1.76 -4.29
C VAL A 89 10.17 0.93 -3.88
N LEU A 90 9.10 0.94 -4.69
CA LEU A 90 7.86 0.20 -4.44
C LEU A 90 7.91 -1.20 -5.04
N ILE A 91 8.89 -1.49 -5.89
CA ILE A 91 9.03 -2.79 -6.57
C ILE A 91 9.15 -3.94 -5.56
N PRO A 92 9.92 -3.87 -4.46
CA PRO A 92 9.99 -4.96 -3.50
C PRO A 92 8.63 -5.33 -2.90
N ALA A 93 7.83 -4.34 -2.48
CA ALA A 93 6.50 -4.57 -1.93
C ALA A 93 5.54 -5.15 -2.98
N LYS A 94 5.53 -4.57 -4.19
CA LYS A 94 4.74 -5.11 -5.31
C LYS A 94 5.14 -6.54 -5.65
N SER A 95 6.43 -6.84 -5.62
CA SER A 95 6.96 -8.16 -5.95
C SER A 95 6.58 -9.20 -4.90
N SER A 96 6.66 -8.84 -3.62
CA SER A 96 6.20 -9.69 -2.52
C SER A 96 4.71 -10.02 -2.63
N ALA A 97 3.86 -8.99 -2.83
CA ALA A 97 2.43 -9.19 -2.99
C ALA A 97 2.07 -9.97 -4.27
N HIS A 98 2.79 -9.75 -5.37
CA HIS A 98 2.60 -10.49 -6.63
C HIS A 98 2.92 -11.98 -6.48
N MET A 99 4.04 -12.29 -5.85
CA MET A 99 4.42 -13.66 -5.54
C MET A 99 3.36 -14.35 -4.68
N SER A 100 2.88 -13.68 -3.62
CA SER A 100 1.80 -14.20 -2.78
C SER A 100 0.49 -14.43 -3.58
N LYS A 101 0.11 -13.49 -4.44
CA LYS A 101 -1.17 -13.51 -5.17
C LYS A 101 -1.20 -14.52 -6.32
N PHE A 102 -0.10 -14.65 -7.06
CA PHE A 102 -0.07 -15.38 -8.33
C PHE A 102 0.89 -16.57 -8.34
N GLY A 103 1.81 -16.68 -7.36
CA GLY A 103 2.82 -17.74 -7.32
C GLY A 103 3.92 -17.59 -8.38
N GLU A 104 4.08 -16.40 -8.96
CA GLU A 104 5.06 -16.13 -10.01
C GLU A 104 5.79 -14.80 -9.79
N SER A 105 6.95 -14.65 -10.43
CA SER A 105 7.77 -13.43 -10.34
C SER A 105 7.03 -12.21 -10.89
N TYR A 106 7.24 -11.06 -10.26
CA TYR A 106 6.69 -9.78 -10.71
C TYR A 106 7.17 -9.43 -12.13
N PRO A 107 6.25 -9.15 -13.07
CA PRO A 107 6.63 -8.76 -14.43
C PRO A 107 7.37 -7.43 -14.38
N GLN A 108 8.56 -7.40 -14.98
CA GLN A 108 9.38 -6.19 -15.10
C GLN A 108 8.84 -5.22 -16.15
#